data_AF-A0A397VB00-F1
#
_entry.id   AF-A0A397VB00-F1
#
_cell.length_a   1.000
_cell.length_b   1.000
_cell.length_c   1.000
_cell.angle_alpha   90.00
_cell.angle_beta   90.00
_cell.angle_gamma   90.00
#
_symmetry.space_group_name_H-M   'P 1'
#
loop_
_entity.id
_entity.type
_entity.pdbx_description
1 polymer ?
#
loop_
_entity_poly.entity_id
_entity_poly.type
_entity_poly.pdbx_seq_one_letter_code
_entity_poly.pdbx_strand_id
1 'polypeptide(L)'
;MGQPTTVEDYISQAIKYHENDQLEKSTEYFHIAAQQNNTIGMIFYGLALRHGWGCKTDTAKGFKYLQKAADSATEMLNNINDTTNSQILKTGLVLAIYELGMCYKHGWGVPKDKTKAAHYYRMAADQGDPDAQNDIALCYYKGEGVKKDMKIAAKYYRMADKQGYGTMGNSWIYKEKYNY
;
A
#
# COMPACT_ATOMS: atom_id res chain seq x y z
N MET A 1 3.76 -33.29 7.53
CA MET A 1 2.93 -32.40 6.69
C MET A 1 3.57 -32.34 5.32
N GLY A 2 2.82 -32.59 4.25
CA GLY A 2 3.32 -32.56 2.87
C GLY A 2 3.70 -31.14 2.44
N GLN A 3 4.59 -31.02 1.47
CA GLN A 3 4.92 -29.74 0.84
C GLN A 3 3.64 -29.14 0.22
N PRO A 4 3.44 -27.80 0.27
CA PRO A 4 2.32 -27.15 -0.41
C PRO A 4 2.33 -27.50 -1.91
N THR A 5 1.15 -27.70 -2.51
CA THR A 5 1.06 -28.10 -3.93
C THR A 5 0.36 -27.07 -4.81
N THR A 6 -0.41 -26.17 -4.21
CA THR A 6 -1.13 -25.10 -4.92
C THR A 6 -0.63 -23.72 -4.49
N VAL A 7 -0.87 -22.69 -5.31
CA VAL A 7 -0.47 -21.31 -4.99
C VAL A 7 -1.21 -20.77 -3.76
N GLU A 8 -2.47 -21.19 -3.58
CA GLU A 8 -3.30 -20.86 -2.42
C GLU A 8 -2.73 -21.48 -1.13
N ASP A 9 -2.20 -22.71 -1.20
CA ASP A 9 -1.53 -23.35 -0.06
C ASP A 9 -0.26 -22.57 0.33
N TYR A 10 0.53 -22.12 -0.66
CA TYR A 10 1.73 -21.32 -0.39
C TYR A 10 1.39 -20.02 0.32
N ILE A 11 0.35 -19.29 -0.13
CA ILE A 11 -0.10 -18.05 0.53
C ILE A 11 -0.56 -18.34 1.96
N SER A 12 -1.39 -19.37 2.15
CA SER A 12 -1.93 -19.73 3.45
C SER A 12 -0.82 -20.11 4.45
N GLN A 13 0.20 -20.83 3.99
CA GLN A 13 1.35 -21.18 4.82
C GLN A 13 2.29 -19.99 5.04
N ALA A 14 2.47 -19.12 4.05
CA ALA A 14 3.28 -17.91 4.20
C ALA A 14 2.74 -16.98 5.29
N ILE A 15 1.41 -16.81 5.34
CA ILE A 15 0.73 -16.04 6.39
C ILE A 15 0.96 -16.68 7.76
N LYS A 16 0.76 -18.00 7.89
CA LYS A 16 1.02 -18.72 9.15
C LYS A 16 2.48 -18.58 9.60
N TYR A 17 3.43 -18.65 8.67
CA TYR A 17 4.84 -18.44 9.01
C TYR A 17 5.11 -17.01 9.45
N HIS A 18 4.45 -16.02 8.84
CA HIS A 18 4.54 -14.63 9.24
C HIS A 18 4.03 -14.41 10.66
N GLU A 19 2.84 -14.97 10.98
CA GLU A 19 2.21 -14.89 12.31
C GLU A 19 3.03 -15.58 13.41
N ASN A 20 3.86 -16.56 13.03
CA ASN A 20 4.76 -17.27 13.95
C ASN A 20 6.19 -16.69 13.95
N ASP A 21 6.39 -15.46 13.45
CA ASP A 21 7.69 -14.77 13.34
C ASP A 21 8.75 -15.53 12.51
N GLN A 22 8.34 -16.52 11.71
CA GLN A 22 9.22 -17.27 10.79
C GLN A 22 9.34 -16.53 9.44
N LEU A 23 9.88 -15.31 9.51
CA LEU A 23 9.88 -14.36 8.38
C LEU A 23 10.62 -14.86 7.13
N GLU A 24 11.71 -15.63 7.28
CA GLU A 24 12.46 -16.18 6.15
C GLU A 24 11.60 -17.15 5.33
N LYS A 25 10.96 -18.12 5.99
CA LYS A 25 10.07 -19.09 5.35
C LYS A 25 8.82 -18.42 4.77
N SER A 26 8.26 -17.45 5.50
CA SER A 26 7.15 -16.65 5.03
C SER A 26 7.49 -15.96 3.71
N THR A 27 8.65 -15.30 3.65
CA THR A 27 9.12 -14.58 2.47
C THR A 27 9.44 -15.50 1.31
N GLU A 28 10.01 -16.68 1.57
CA GLU A 28 10.24 -17.72 0.57
C GLU A 28 8.92 -18.16 -0.09
N TYR A 29 7.88 -18.39 0.70
CA TYR A 29 6.59 -18.86 0.18
C TYR A 29 5.86 -17.75 -0.58
N PHE A 30 5.94 -16.50 -0.11
CA PHE A 30 5.47 -15.35 -0.88
C PHE A 30 6.25 -15.18 -2.20
N HIS A 31 7.55 -15.47 -2.21
CA HIS A 31 8.35 -15.43 -3.42
C HIS A 31 7.85 -16.46 -4.45
N ILE A 32 7.63 -17.71 -4.01
CA ILE A 32 7.11 -18.79 -4.85
C ILE A 32 5.74 -18.41 -5.43
N ALA A 33 4.85 -17.87 -4.61
CA ALA A 33 3.55 -17.42 -5.07
C ALA A 33 3.66 -16.23 -6.06
N ALA A 34 4.56 -15.30 -5.81
CA ALA A 34 4.82 -14.17 -6.70
C ALA A 34 5.36 -14.60 -8.08
N GLN A 35 6.17 -15.66 -8.13
CA GLN A 35 6.66 -16.25 -9.39
C GLN A 35 5.53 -16.90 -10.21
N GLN A 36 4.47 -17.36 -9.55
CA GLN A 36 3.26 -17.91 -10.17
C GLN A 36 2.24 -16.83 -10.55
N ASN A 37 2.67 -15.56 -10.59
CA ASN A 37 1.84 -14.39 -10.89
C ASN A 37 0.68 -14.13 -9.90
N ASN A 38 0.73 -14.67 -8.68
CA ASN A 38 -0.30 -14.40 -7.69
C ASN A 38 -0.13 -13.00 -7.08
N THR A 39 -1.20 -12.19 -7.12
CA THR A 39 -1.19 -10.80 -6.64
C THR A 39 -0.84 -10.68 -5.16
N ILE A 40 -1.38 -11.55 -4.30
CA ILE A 40 -1.10 -11.53 -2.86
C ILE A 40 0.39 -11.82 -2.62
N GLY A 41 0.93 -12.82 -3.33
CA GLY A 41 2.35 -13.15 -3.29
C GLY A 41 3.22 -11.97 -3.72
N MET A 42 2.87 -11.30 -4.83
CA MET A 42 3.61 -10.12 -5.30
C MET A 42 3.57 -8.96 -4.31
N ILE A 43 2.42 -8.70 -3.67
CA ILE A 43 2.27 -7.67 -2.63
C ILE A 43 3.24 -7.95 -1.49
N PHE A 44 3.08 -9.09 -0.81
CA PHE A 44 3.85 -9.37 0.40
C PHE A 44 5.34 -9.58 0.13
N TYR A 45 5.70 -10.22 -1.00
CA TYR A 45 7.10 -10.34 -1.38
C TYR A 45 7.71 -8.97 -1.74
N GLY A 46 6.97 -8.11 -2.43
CA GLY A 46 7.40 -6.74 -2.74
C GLY A 46 7.65 -5.92 -1.48
N LEU A 47 6.76 -6.01 -0.49
CA LEU A 47 6.92 -5.38 0.82
C LEU A 47 8.11 -5.95 1.59
N ALA A 48 8.26 -7.28 1.62
CA ALA A 48 9.37 -7.95 2.29
C ALA A 48 10.73 -7.48 1.73
N LEU A 49 10.88 -7.37 0.41
CA LEU A 49 12.11 -6.85 -0.21
C LEU A 49 12.38 -5.38 0.12
N ARG A 50 11.32 -4.58 0.29
CA ARG A 50 11.44 -3.15 0.61
C ARG A 50 11.88 -2.93 2.06
N HIS A 51 11.30 -3.70 2.98
CA HIS A 51 11.54 -3.57 4.41
C HIS A 51 12.64 -4.50 4.96
N GLY A 52 13.04 -5.52 4.20
CA GLY A 52 14.01 -6.52 4.64
C GLY A 52 13.41 -7.58 5.56
N TRP A 53 12.13 -7.92 5.41
CA TRP A 53 11.51 -8.99 6.18
C TRP A 53 12.00 -10.34 5.66
N GLY A 54 12.72 -11.10 6.49
CA GLY A 54 13.19 -12.45 6.15
C GLY A 54 14.07 -12.55 4.90
N CYS A 55 14.58 -11.42 4.38
CA CYS A 55 15.41 -11.38 3.18
C CYS A 55 16.27 -10.11 3.13
N LYS A 56 17.28 -10.11 2.26
CA LYS A 56 18.08 -8.92 1.98
C LYS A 56 17.24 -7.88 1.27
N THR A 57 17.38 -6.62 1.68
CA THR A 57 16.67 -5.50 1.06
C THR A 57 17.04 -5.33 -0.41
N ASP A 58 16.01 -5.16 -1.24
CA ASP A 58 16.12 -4.84 -2.66
C ASP A 58 14.94 -3.95 -3.05
N THR A 59 15.13 -2.64 -2.93
CA THR A 59 14.08 -1.65 -3.19
C THR A 59 13.67 -1.61 -4.66
N ALA A 60 14.58 -1.90 -5.60
CA ALA A 60 14.30 -1.92 -7.02
C ALA A 60 13.44 -3.12 -7.40
N LYS A 61 13.76 -4.31 -6.87
CA LYS A 61 12.96 -5.51 -7.08
C LYS A 61 11.62 -5.40 -6.35
N GLY A 62 11.62 -4.90 -5.12
CA GLY A 62 10.40 -4.64 -4.34
C GLY A 62 9.43 -3.74 -5.09
N PHE A 63 9.91 -2.61 -5.60
CA PHE A 63 9.11 -1.69 -6.42
C PHE A 63 8.49 -2.38 -7.64
N LYS A 64 9.26 -3.20 -8.38
CA LYS A 64 8.74 -3.92 -9.55
C LYS A 64 7.59 -4.86 -9.21
N TYR A 65 7.68 -5.59 -8.09
CA TYR A 65 6.60 -6.49 -7.66
C TYR A 65 5.36 -5.72 -7.20
N LEU A 66 5.54 -4.62 -6.46
CA LEU A 66 4.42 -3.77 -6.04
C LEU A 66 3.71 -3.14 -7.26
N GLN A 67 4.47 -2.71 -8.27
CA GLN A 67 3.89 -2.16 -9.51
C GLN A 67 3.09 -3.21 -10.26
N LYS A 68 3.65 -4.41 -10.45
CA LYS A 68 2.92 -5.53 -11.08
C LYS A 68 1.65 -5.89 -10.33
N ALA A 69 1.69 -5.91 -8.99
CA ALA A 69 0.52 -6.18 -8.18
C ALA A 69 -0.58 -5.12 -8.36
N ALA A 70 -0.20 -3.84 -8.40
CA ALA A 70 -1.13 -2.75 -8.64
C ALA A 70 -1.79 -2.82 -10.03
N ASP A 71 -1.00 -3.19 -11.05
CA ASP A 71 -1.50 -3.36 -12.42
C ASP A 71 -2.51 -4.52 -12.48
N SER A 72 -2.17 -5.69 -11.93
CA SER A 72 -3.04 -6.88 -11.92
C SER A 72 -4.34 -6.69 -11.13
N ALA A 73 -4.34 -5.86 -10.09
CA ALA A 73 -5.50 -5.69 -9.24
C ALA A 73 -6.62 -4.84 -9.85
N THR A 74 -6.29 -4.01 -10.84
CA THR A 74 -7.26 -3.25 -11.65
C THR A 74 -8.20 -4.19 -12.43
N GLU A 75 -7.72 -5.39 -12.77
CA GLU A 75 -8.50 -6.43 -13.46
C GLU A 75 -9.29 -7.34 -12.50
N MET A 76 -8.76 -7.56 -11.28
CA MET A 76 -9.31 -8.51 -10.30
C MET A 76 -10.49 -7.95 -9.48
N LEU A 77 -10.55 -6.64 -9.21
CA LEU A 77 -11.63 -6.03 -8.41
C LEU A 77 -13.04 -6.21 -9.02
N ASN A 78 -13.14 -6.55 -10.30
CA ASN A 78 -14.42 -6.80 -10.97
C ASN A 78 -14.91 -8.26 -10.90
N ASN A 79 -14.12 -9.21 -10.39
CA ASN A 79 -14.36 -10.65 -10.59
C ASN A 79 -14.30 -11.53 -9.32
N ILE A 80 -14.21 -10.98 -8.10
CA ILE A 80 -14.07 -11.81 -6.90
C ILE A 80 -15.42 -12.04 -6.20
N ASN A 81 -15.85 -13.31 -6.19
CA ASN A 81 -17.06 -13.80 -5.50
C ASN A 81 -16.80 -14.33 -4.07
N ASP A 82 -15.57 -14.27 -3.56
CA ASP A 82 -15.18 -14.87 -2.27
C ASP A 82 -14.72 -13.81 -1.25
N THR A 83 -15.48 -13.64 -0.17
CA THR A 83 -15.47 -12.44 0.69
C THR A 83 -14.17 -12.25 1.49
N THR A 84 -13.52 -13.34 1.90
CA THR A 84 -12.34 -13.29 2.79
C THR A 84 -11.05 -12.96 2.04
N ASN A 85 -10.80 -13.62 0.91
CA ASN A 85 -9.65 -13.32 0.04
C ASN A 85 -9.79 -11.94 -0.60
N SER A 86 -11.03 -11.52 -0.89
CA SER A 86 -11.32 -10.17 -1.37
C SER A 86 -10.84 -9.10 -0.38
N GLN A 87 -11.08 -9.27 0.92
CA GLN A 87 -10.69 -8.26 1.92
C GLN A 87 -9.17 -8.20 2.15
N ILE A 88 -8.50 -9.34 2.28
CA ILE A 88 -7.02 -9.38 2.43
C ILE A 88 -6.36 -8.80 1.19
N LEU A 89 -6.83 -9.18 0.01
CA LEU A 89 -6.34 -8.65 -1.25
C LEU A 89 -6.57 -7.14 -1.32
N LYS A 90 -7.76 -6.66 -0.95
CA LYS A 90 -8.08 -5.23 -0.93
C LYS A 90 -7.15 -4.47 0.00
N THR A 91 -6.99 -4.90 1.25
CA THR A 91 -6.10 -4.23 2.21
C THR A 91 -4.64 -4.28 1.75
N GLY A 92 -4.16 -5.44 1.30
CA GLY A 92 -2.79 -5.59 0.79
C GLY A 92 -2.52 -4.75 -0.46
N LEU A 93 -3.49 -4.64 -1.36
CA LEU A 93 -3.39 -3.80 -2.54
C LEU A 93 -3.34 -2.32 -2.18
N VAL A 94 -4.20 -1.87 -1.28
CA VAL A 94 -4.22 -0.47 -0.81
C VAL A 94 -2.87 -0.12 -0.19
N LEU A 95 -2.32 -1.01 0.63
CA LEU A 95 -0.97 -0.88 1.17
C LEU A 95 0.09 -0.83 0.06
N ALA A 96 0.05 -1.73 -0.92
CA ALA A 96 0.99 -1.71 -2.04
C ALA A 96 0.93 -0.41 -2.86
N ILE A 97 -0.27 0.11 -3.12
CA ILE A 97 -0.50 1.40 -3.80
C ILE A 97 0.10 2.54 -2.98
N TYR A 98 -0.15 2.59 -1.67
CA TYR A 98 0.45 3.59 -0.79
C TYR A 98 1.99 3.52 -0.83
N GLU A 99 2.54 2.31 -0.82
CA GLU A 99 3.98 2.07 -0.84
C GLU A 99 4.63 2.44 -2.18
N LEU A 100 3.92 2.29 -3.30
CA LEU A 100 4.34 2.86 -4.58
C LEU A 100 4.46 4.39 -4.49
N GLY A 101 3.50 5.04 -3.83
CA GLY A 101 3.56 6.48 -3.55
C GLY A 101 4.81 6.87 -2.76
N MET A 102 5.12 6.10 -1.71
CA MET A 102 6.35 6.29 -0.91
C MET A 102 7.62 6.06 -1.73
N CYS A 103 7.65 5.05 -2.61
CA CYS A 103 8.77 4.79 -3.50
C CYS A 103 9.04 5.98 -4.42
N TYR A 104 8.01 6.58 -5.01
CA TYR A 104 8.15 7.78 -5.85
C TYR A 104 8.49 9.05 -5.05
N LYS A 105 8.02 9.19 -3.80
CA LYS A 105 8.38 10.33 -2.93
C LYS A 105 9.86 10.30 -2.55
N HIS A 106 10.37 9.12 -2.16
CA HIS A 106 11.71 8.96 -1.60
C HIS A 106 12.76 8.49 -2.61
N GLY A 107 12.35 7.99 -3.77
CA GLY A 107 13.23 7.47 -4.81
C GLY A 107 13.70 6.04 -4.52
N TRP A 108 12.84 5.20 -3.92
CA TRP A 108 13.18 3.82 -3.59
C TRP A 108 12.94 2.91 -4.78
N GLY A 109 14.02 2.44 -5.41
CA GLY A 109 13.93 1.57 -6.59
C GLY A 109 13.47 2.26 -7.88
N VAL A 110 13.12 3.55 -7.82
CA VAL A 110 12.62 4.37 -8.92
C VAL A 110 13.08 5.83 -8.73
N PRO A 111 13.27 6.63 -9.79
CA PRO A 111 13.52 8.06 -9.64
C PRO A 111 12.40 8.77 -8.89
N LYS A 112 12.77 9.82 -8.13
CA LYS A 112 11.79 10.64 -7.40
C LYS A 112 10.83 11.32 -8.36
N ASP A 113 9.54 11.20 -8.08
CA ASP A 113 8.48 11.85 -8.84
C ASP A 113 7.32 12.19 -7.89
N LYS A 114 7.24 13.46 -7.49
CA LYS A 114 6.22 13.91 -6.55
C LYS A 114 4.81 13.86 -7.13
N THR A 115 4.68 14.00 -8.46
CA THR A 115 3.37 13.94 -9.13
C THR A 115 2.84 12.52 -9.14
N LYS A 116 3.70 11.53 -9.42
CA LYS A 116 3.33 10.12 -9.27
C LYS A 116 3.07 9.76 -7.82
N ALA A 117 3.90 10.23 -6.87
CA ALA A 117 3.66 9.99 -5.44
C ALA A 117 2.25 10.45 -5.03
N ALA A 118 1.89 11.69 -5.35
CA ALA A 118 0.56 12.23 -5.06
C ALA A 118 -0.57 11.47 -5.79
N HIS A 119 -0.32 10.96 -7.00
CA HIS A 119 -1.28 10.12 -7.71
C HIS A 119 -1.59 8.83 -6.94
N TYR A 120 -0.56 8.09 -6.52
CA TYR A 120 -0.73 6.85 -5.74
C TYR A 120 -1.32 7.11 -4.35
N TYR A 121 -0.90 8.17 -3.66
CA TYR A 121 -1.52 8.55 -2.37
C TYR A 121 -3.01 8.83 -2.51
N ARG A 122 -3.42 9.53 -3.58
CA ARG A 122 -4.84 9.76 -3.83
C ARG A 122 -5.59 8.43 -4.03
N MET A 123 -5.04 7.52 -4.82
CA MET A 123 -5.66 6.20 -5.06
C MET A 123 -5.87 5.41 -3.76
N ALA A 124 -4.85 5.33 -2.91
CA ALA A 124 -4.96 4.64 -1.62
C ALA A 124 -5.90 5.39 -0.65
N ALA A 125 -5.85 6.72 -0.62
CA ALA A 125 -6.71 7.55 0.22
C ALA A 125 -8.20 7.39 -0.12
N ASP A 126 -8.53 7.29 -1.41
CA ASP A 126 -9.89 7.09 -1.91
C ASP A 126 -10.42 5.68 -1.57
N GLN A 127 -9.53 4.72 -1.28
CA GLN A 127 -9.88 3.39 -0.75
C GLN A 127 -10.00 3.35 0.79
N GLY A 128 -9.77 4.48 1.46
CA GLY A 128 -9.94 4.62 2.91
C GLY A 128 -8.65 4.60 3.72
N ASP A 129 -7.48 4.47 3.09
CA ASP A 129 -6.21 4.41 3.82
C ASP A 129 -5.90 5.74 4.54
N PRO A 130 -5.80 5.74 5.88
CA PRO A 130 -5.65 6.98 6.66
C PRO A 130 -4.28 7.64 6.47
N ASP A 131 -3.21 6.86 6.28
CA ASP A 131 -1.86 7.39 6.07
C ASP A 131 -1.77 8.08 4.71
N ALA A 132 -2.31 7.44 3.67
CA ALA A 132 -2.44 8.02 2.35
C ALA A 132 -3.32 9.28 2.35
N GLN A 133 -4.40 9.31 3.14
CA GLN A 133 -5.23 10.51 3.33
C GLN A 133 -4.44 11.67 3.94
N ASN A 134 -3.61 11.41 4.95
CA ASN A 134 -2.72 12.41 5.53
C ASN A 134 -1.65 12.89 4.52
N ASP A 135 -1.05 11.98 3.76
CA ASP A 135 0.01 12.30 2.80
C ASP A 135 -0.52 13.08 1.59
N ILE A 136 -1.68 12.70 1.01
CA ILE A 136 -2.29 13.46 -0.09
C ILE A 136 -2.77 14.84 0.39
N ALA A 137 -3.28 14.94 1.62
CA ALA A 137 -3.65 16.21 2.21
C ALA A 137 -2.41 17.13 2.33
N LEU A 138 -1.28 16.58 2.76
CA LEU A 138 -0.01 17.32 2.83
C LEU A 138 0.48 17.77 1.45
N CYS A 139 0.35 16.92 0.43
CA CYS A 139 0.63 17.27 -0.97
C CYS A 139 -0.19 18.48 -1.42
N TYR A 140 -1.51 18.50 -1.18
CA TYR A 140 -2.37 19.64 -1.51
C TYR A 140 -2.09 20.88 -0.65
N TYR A 141 -1.69 20.71 0.62
CA TYR A 141 -1.33 21.82 1.50
C TYR A 141 -0.06 22.54 1.02
N LYS A 142 0.95 21.77 0.61
CA LYS A 142 2.25 22.31 0.16
C LYS A 142 2.30 22.62 -1.33
N GLY A 143 1.40 22.04 -2.14
CA GLY A 143 1.50 22.09 -3.60
C GLY A 143 2.59 21.16 -4.14
N GLU A 144 2.83 20.03 -3.49
CA GLU A 144 3.85 19.06 -3.89
C GLU A 144 3.26 17.98 -4.80
N GLY A 145 3.66 17.99 -6.07
CA GLY A 145 3.16 17.02 -7.07
C GLY A 145 1.73 17.30 -7.57
N VAL A 146 1.00 18.16 -6.87
CA VAL A 146 -0.35 18.65 -7.20
C VAL A 146 -0.43 20.16 -7.03
N LYS A 147 -1.41 20.80 -7.68
CA LYS A 147 -1.69 22.21 -7.43
C LYS A 147 -2.16 22.39 -5.98
N LYS A 148 -1.56 23.37 -5.28
CA LYS A 148 -1.93 23.71 -3.91
C LYS A 148 -3.42 24.01 -3.81
N ASP A 149 -4.11 23.31 -2.91
CA ASP A 149 -5.54 23.49 -2.65
C ASP A 149 -5.87 23.17 -1.18
N MET A 150 -6.11 24.22 -0.40
CA MET A 150 -6.39 24.09 1.03
C MET A 150 -7.75 23.42 1.32
N LYS A 151 -8.72 23.54 0.41
CA LYS A 151 -10.05 22.92 0.59
C LYS A 151 -9.94 21.42 0.41
N ILE A 152 -9.20 20.97 -0.60
CA ILE A 152 -8.95 19.54 -0.83
C ILE A 152 -8.08 18.96 0.28
N ALA A 153 -7.04 19.68 0.73
CA ALA A 153 -6.24 19.26 1.88
C ALA A 153 -7.09 19.05 3.14
N ALA A 154 -7.94 20.03 3.49
CA ALA A 154 -8.83 19.93 4.64
C ALA A 154 -9.83 18.77 4.51
N LYS A 155 -10.33 18.48 3.29
CA LYS A 155 -11.20 17.34 3.03
C LYS A 155 -10.52 16.01 3.40
N TYR A 156 -9.31 15.78 2.90
CA TYR A 156 -8.59 14.53 3.17
C TYR A 156 -8.14 14.42 4.63
N TYR A 157 -7.68 15.49 5.27
CA TYR A 157 -7.39 15.47 6.71
C TYR A 157 -8.61 15.11 7.56
N ARG A 158 -9.80 15.63 7.23
CA ARG A 158 -11.03 15.23 7.92
C ARG A 158 -11.41 13.78 7.68
N MET A 159 -11.08 13.20 6.52
CA MET A 159 -11.31 11.77 6.28
C MET A 159 -10.45 10.92 7.22
N ALA A 160 -9.18 11.27 7.40
CA ALA A 160 -8.30 10.57 8.34
C ALA A 160 -8.73 10.77 9.80
N ASP A 161 -9.14 11.99 10.17
CA ASP A 161 -9.62 12.35 11.51
C ASP A 161 -10.88 11.57 11.91
N LYS A 162 -11.84 11.41 10.98
CA LYS A 162 -13.04 10.59 11.20
C LYS A 162 -12.73 9.12 11.49
N GLN A 163 -11.57 8.63 11.06
CA GLN A 163 -11.11 7.27 11.31
C GLN A 163 -10.26 7.16 12.59
N GLY A 164 -10.02 8.27 13.31
CA GLY A 164 -9.16 8.31 14.50
C GLY A 164 -7.67 8.48 14.20
N TYR A 165 -7.31 8.67 12.92
CA TYR A 165 -5.92 8.82 12.45
C TYR A 165 -5.60 10.25 12.00
N GLY A 166 -6.42 11.22 12.43
CA GLY A 166 -6.16 12.63 12.19
C GLY A 166 -4.91 13.08 12.93
N THR A 167 -3.94 13.64 12.20
CA THR A 167 -2.82 14.31 12.85
C THR A 167 -3.37 15.55 13.58
N MET A 168 -3.55 15.44 14.91
CA MET A 168 -4.14 16.46 15.79
C MET A 168 -3.54 17.87 15.61
N GLY A 169 -2.31 17.98 15.09
CA GLY A 169 -1.65 19.27 14.81
C GLY A 169 -2.24 20.09 13.66
N ASN A 170 -3.00 19.48 12.74
CA ASN A 170 -3.53 20.18 11.57
C ASN A 170 -5.04 20.48 11.65
N SER A 171 -5.79 19.74 12.48
CA SER A 171 -7.27 19.82 12.55
C SER A 171 -7.79 21.18 13.07
N TRP A 172 -7.09 21.83 14.02
CA TRP A 172 -7.51 23.11 14.58
C TRP A 172 -7.39 24.29 13.60
N ILE A 173 -6.31 24.33 12.79
CA ILE A 173 -6.09 25.38 11.78
C ILE A 173 -7.21 25.41 10.74
N TYR A 174 -7.75 24.23 10.37
CA TYR A 174 -8.83 24.16 9.38
C TYR A 174 -10.22 24.39 9.97
N LYS A 175 -10.47 23.95 11.22
CA LYS A 175 -11.72 24.22 11.93
C LYS A 175 -11.94 25.73 12.09
N GLU A 176 -10.91 26.48 12.47
CA GLU A 176 -11.04 27.94 12.66
C GLU A 176 -11.10 28.72 11.33
N LYS A 177 -10.34 28.30 10.31
CA LYS A 177 -10.16 29.10 9.09
C LYS A 177 -11.18 28.81 7.98
N TYR A 178 -11.79 27.63 7.95
CA TYR A 178 -12.63 27.21 6.81
C TYR A 178 -14.05 26.75 7.15
N ASN A 179 -14.49 26.79 8.42
CA ASN A 179 -15.90 26.67 8.84
C ASN A 179 -16.75 25.63 8.05
N TYR A 180 -16.35 24.36 8.12
CA TYR A 180 -17.14 23.21 7.64
C TYR A 180 -17.22 22.13 8.72
#